data_AF-W4D5A6-F1
#
_entry.id   AF-W4D5A6-F1
#
_cell.length_a   1.000
_cell.length_b   1.000
_cell.length_c   1.000
_cell.angle_alpha   90.00
_cell.angle_beta   90.00
_cell.angle_gamma   90.00
#
_symmetry.space_group_name_H-M   'P 1'
#
loop_
_entity.id
_entity.type
_entity.pdbx_description
1 polymer ?
#
loop_
_entity_poly.entity_id
_entity_poly.type
_entity_poly.pdbx_seq_one_letter_code
_entity_poly.pdbx_strand_id
1 'polypeptide(L)'
;MTYTKLLERRGEILKRTVETWIMKENRDGLDRQEAHIYRNMVKELHQNEQELNVARVEELDKSPDSDTEGAASTASVQRELISQGV
;
A
#
# COMPACT_ATOMS: atom_id res chain seq x y z
N MET A 1 -15.23 7.13 12.81
CA MET A 1 -14.21 6.14 12.38
C MET A 1 -13.30 6.86 11.40
N THR A 2 -11.98 6.92 11.64
CA THR A 2 -11.03 7.41 10.63
C THR A 2 -10.80 6.31 9.59
N TYR A 3 -10.49 6.68 8.35
CA TYR A 3 -10.27 5.74 7.26
C TYR A 3 -9.14 4.75 7.59
N THR A 4 -8.07 5.23 8.21
CA THR A 4 -6.96 4.42 8.75
C THR A 4 -7.41 3.36 9.75
N LYS A 5 -8.25 3.70 10.73
CA LYS A 5 -8.80 2.73 11.70
C LYS A 5 -9.69 1.66 11.05
N LEU A 6 -10.40 2.02 9.98
CA LEU A 6 -11.20 1.05 9.22
C LEU A 6 -10.31 0.05 8.49
N LEU A 7 -9.23 0.54 7.86
CA LEU A 7 -8.26 -0.29 7.18
C LEU A 7 -7.54 -1.23 8.16
N GLU A 8 -7.13 -0.74 9.32
CA GLU A 8 -6.53 -1.57 10.38
C GLU A 8 -7.46 -2.69 10.83
N ARG A 9 -8.72 -2.36 11.14
CA ARG A 9 -9.72 -3.35 11.53
C ARG A 9 -9.99 -4.38 10.43
N ARG A 10 -10.06 -3.94 9.17
CA ARG A 10 -10.23 -4.84 8.02
C ARG A 10 -9.04 -5.79 7.89
N GLY A 11 -7.81 -5.27 8.01
CA GLY A 11 -6.59 -6.05 7.98
C GLY A 11 -6.55 -7.12 9.08
N GLU A 12 -6.92 -6.78 10.32
CA GLU A 12 -6.98 -7.75 11.42
C GLU A 12 -7.95 -8.90 11.16
N ILE A 13 -9.14 -8.60 10.63
CA ILE A 13 -10.14 -9.62 10.29
C ILE A 13 -9.58 -10.54 9.20
N LEU A 14 -9.01 -9.95 8.13
CA LEU A 14 -8.41 -10.70 7.04
C LEU A 14 -7.28 -11.61 7.53
N LYS A 15 -6.39 -11.13 8.41
CA LYS A 15 -5.30 -11.94 8.99
C LYS A 15 -5.84 -13.15 9.75
N ARG A 16 -6.81 -12.95 10.64
CA ARG A 16 -7.45 -14.06 11.40
C ARG A 16 -8.11 -15.09 10.47
N THR A 17 -8.77 -14.62 9.42
CA THR A 17 -9.38 -15.50 8.43
C THR A 17 -8.30 -16.28 7.69
N VAL A 18 -7.25 -15.63 7.19
CA VAL A 18 -6.10 -16.27 6.52
C VAL A 18 -5.44 -17.33 7.41
N GLU A 19 -5.19 -17.04 8.69
CA GLU A 19 -4.67 -18.02 9.66
C GLU A 19 -5.58 -19.25 9.78
N THR A 20 -6.89 -19.05 9.80
CA THR A 20 -7.87 -20.16 9.86
C THR A 20 -7.79 -21.03 8.60
N TRP A 21 -7.61 -20.43 7.43
CA TRP A 21 -7.45 -21.15 6.17
C TRP A 21 -6.10 -21.88 6.08
N ILE A 22 -5.02 -21.31 6.61
CA ILE A 22 -3.72 -21.99 6.71
C ILE A 22 -3.85 -23.24 7.60
N MET A 23 -4.52 -23.14 8.74
CA MET A 23 -4.73 -24.28 9.63
C MET A 23 -5.55 -25.38 8.95
N LYS A 24 -6.54 -25.00 8.14
CA LYS A 24 -7.31 -25.95 7.34
C LYS A 24 -6.47 -26.61 6.24
N GLU A 25 -5.71 -25.82 5.49
CA GLU A 25 -4.80 -26.31 4.44
C GLU A 25 -3.80 -27.33 4.99
N ASN A 26 -3.23 -27.04 6.16
CA ASN A 26 -2.24 -27.91 6.80
C ASN A 26 -2.84 -29.21 7.35
N ARG A 27 -4.12 -29.21 7.72
CA ARG A 27 -4.78 -30.37 8.33
C ARG A 27 -5.36 -31.33 7.29
N ASP A 28 -6.17 -30.79 6.38
CA ASP A 28 -7.00 -31.57 5.47
C ASP A 28 -6.73 -31.23 3.99
N GLY A 29 -5.91 -30.20 3.72
CA GLY A 29 -5.76 -29.59 2.41
C GLY A 29 -6.88 -28.59 2.10
N LEU A 30 -6.72 -27.86 1.00
CA LEU A 30 -7.76 -27.00 0.44
C LEU A 30 -8.28 -27.62 -0.86
N ASP A 31 -9.61 -27.63 -1.01
CA ASP A 31 -10.20 -27.90 -2.32
C ASP A 31 -9.84 -26.79 -3.33
N ARG A 32 -10.02 -27.05 -4.63
CA ARG A 32 -9.70 -26.08 -5.70
C ARG A 32 -10.41 -24.73 -5.52
N GLN A 33 -11.67 -24.74 -5.12
CA GLN A 33 -12.42 -23.50 -4.88
C GLN A 33 -11.89 -22.78 -3.63
N GLU A 34 -11.58 -23.53 -2.59
CA GLU A 34 -11.04 -23.02 -1.33
C GLU A 34 -9.65 -22.41 -1.51
N ALA A 35 -8.79 -23.06 -2.27
CA ALA A 35 -7.48 -22.53 -2.65
C ALA A 35 -7.61 -21.22 -3.44
N HIS A 36 -8.63 -21.09 -4.29
CA HIS A 36 -8.90 -19.85 -5.00
C HIS A 36 -9.36 -18.74 -4.04
N ILE A 37 -10.27 -19.05 -3.11
CA ILE A 37 -10.73 -18.10 -2.09
C ILE A 37 -9.56 -17.67 -1.20
N TYR A 38 -8.75 -18.62 -0.74
CA TYR A 38 -7.54 -18.38 0.05
C TYR A 38 -6.58 -17.41 -0.65
N ARG A 39 -6.23 -17.69 -1.92
CA ARG A 39 -5.39 -16.79 -2.72
C ARG A 39 -5.98 -15.39 -2.86
N ASN A 40 -7.30 -15.27 -3.00
CA ASN A 40 -7.96 -13.97 -3.09
C ASN A 40 -7.87 -13.20 -1.76
N MET A 41 -8.08 -13.86 -0.61
CA MET A 41 -7.93 -13.22 0.70
C MET A 41 -6.50 -12.74 0.96
N VAL A 42 -5.49 -13.51 0.54
CA VAL A 42 -4.09 -13.09 0.63
C VAL A 42 -3.83 -11.84 -0.23
N LYS A 43 -4.42 -11.75 -1.43
CA LYS A 43 -4.33 -10.54 -2.26
C LYS A 43 -5.03 -9.35 -1.61
N GLU A 44 -6.24 -9.55 -1.07
CA GLU A 44 -6.97 -8.49 -0.36
C GLU A 44 -6.20 -7.99 0.85
N LEU A 45 -5.50 -8.88 1.58
CA LEU A 45 -4.67 -8.49 2.71
C LEU A 45 -3.52 -7.58 2.27
N HIS A 46 -2.79 -7.96 1.21
CA HIS A 46 -1.72 -7.12 0.65
C HIS A 46 -2.24 -5.78 0.16
N GLN A 47 -3.39 -5.77 -0.53
CA GLN A 47 -4.02 -4.53 -0.99
C GLN A 47 -4.41 -3.64 0.19
N ASN A 48 -4.98 -4.21 1.26
CA ASN A 48 -5.33 -3.48 2.46
C ASN A 48 -4.11 -2.87 3.16
N GLU A 49 -2.99 -3.59 3.22
CA GLU A 49 -1.72 -3.07 3.77
C GLU A 49 -1.15 -1.93 2.92
N GLN A 50 -1.25 -2.02 1.59
CA GLN A 50 -0.86 -0.93 0.69
C GLN A 50 -1.74 0.31 0.88
N GLU A 51 -3.06 0.15 0.91
CA GLU A 51 -4.01 1.24 1.16
C GLU A 51 -3.76 1.89 2.52
N LEU A 52 -3.47 1.10 3.56
CA LEU A 52 -3.17 1.61 4.90
C LEU A 52 -1.87 2.41 4.91
N ASN A 53 -0.85 1.94 4.19
CA ASN A 53 0.42 2.66 4.09
C ASN A 53 0.25 4.00 3.36
N VAL A 54 -0.50 4.02 2.25
CA VAL A 54 -0.82 5.26 1.52
C VAL A 54 -1.59 6.23 2.42
N ALA A 55 -2.64 5.75 3.09
CA ALA A 55 -3.44 6.57 4.00
C ALA A 55 -2.62 7.16 5.16
N ARG A 56 -1.63 6.42 5.69
CA ARG A 56 -0.72 6.91 6.72
C ARG A 56 0.24 7.98 6.19
N VAL A 57 0.78 7.79 4.98
CA VAL A 57 1.65 8.80 4.33
C VAL A 57 0.86 10.08 4.08
N GLU A 58 -0.37 9.99 3.60
CA GLU A 58 -1.25 11.15 3.37
C GLU A 58 -1.66 11.86 4.68
N GLU A 59 -1.87 11.12 5.77
CA GLU A 59 -2.11 11.72 7.09
C GLU A 59 -0.86 12.44 7.66
N LEU A 60 0.34 11.97 7.33
CA LEU A 60 1.61 12.59 7.74
C LEU A 60 1.96 13.85 6.92
N ASP A 61 1.61 13.87 5.63
CA ASP A 61 1.80 15.01 4.73
C ASP A 61 0.87 16.20 5.02
N LYS A 62 -0.21 15.96 5.80
CA LYS A 62 -1.12 17.01 6.29
C LYS A 62 -0.62 17.77 7.53
N SER A 63 0.70 17.82 7.75
CA SER A 63 1.28 18.71 8.75
C SER A 63 1.05 20.17 8.31
N PRO A 64 0.58 21.07 9.20
CA PRO A 64 0.19 22.43 8.86
C PRO A 64 1.42 23.35 8.84
N ASP A 65 2.39 23.10 7.96
CA ASP A 65 3.51 24.02 7.76
C ASP A 65 3.87 24.08 6.26
N SER A 66 2.98 24.68 5.46
CA SER A 66 3.37 25.16 4.13
C SER A 66 2.47 26.30 3.63
N ASP A 67 2.46 27.39 4.38
CA ASP A 67 2.22 28.72 3.81
C ASP A 67 3.44 29.59 4.15
N THR A 68 4.41 29.69 3.23
CA THR A 68 5.03 30.95 2.76
C THR A 68 6.12 30.63 1.74
N GLU A 69 5.86 31.01 0.50
CA GLU A 69 6.79 31.05 -0.63
C GLU A 69 8.06 31.87 -0.33
N GLY A 70 9.22 31.46 -0.85
CA GLY A 70 10.35 32.39 -0.99
C GLY A 70 11.73 31.79 -1.25
N ALA A 71 12.23 32.07 -2.45
CA ALA A 71 13.65 32.16 -2.83
C ALA A 71 14.42 30.88 -3.21
N ALA A 72 14.46 30.65 -4.52
CA ALA A 72 15.66 30.58 -5.36
C ALA A 72 16.75 29.52 -5.09
N SER A 73 17.08 28.85 -6.20
CA SER A 73 18.41 28.30 -6.53
C SER A 73 18.76 26.97 -5.88
N THR A 74 18.75 25.90 -6.70
CA THR A 74 20.01 25.40 -7.25
C THR A 74 19.74 24.67 -8.55
N ALA A 75 20.20 25.29 -9.65
CA ALA A 75 20.46 24.63 -10.90
C ALA A 75 21.53 23.55 -10.68
N SER A 76 21.23 22.31 -11.04
CA SER A 76 22.16 21.37 -11.67
C SER A 76 21.45 20.05 -11.84
N VAL A 77 21.40 19.60 -13.08
CA VAL A 77 21.68 18.23 -13.53
C VAL A 77 20.83 17.93 -14.77
N GLN A 78 21.56 17.67 -15.86
CA GLN A 78 21.17 16.93 -17.06
C GLN A 78 20.26 17.60 -18.10
N ARG A 79 20.91 18.16 -19.14
CA ARG A 79 20.57 17.87 -20.54
C ARG A 79 21.77 18.12 -21.44
N GLU A 80 22.71 17.18 -21.38
CA GLU A 80 23.56 16.84 -22.51
C GLU A 80 22.67 16.18 -23.58
N LEU A 81 23.01 16.40 -24.87
CA LEU A 81 22.34 15.92 -26.09
C LEU A 81 21.21 16.79 -26.65
N ILE A 82 21.58 17.89 -27.31
CA ILE A 82 21.08 18.13 -28.68
C ILE A 82 22.29 18.41 -29.57
N SER A 83 22.80 17.32 -30.15
CA SER A 83 23.51 17.34 -31.42
C SER A 83 22.53 17.78 -32.51
N GLN A 84 22.84 18.87 -33.22
CA GLN A 84 22.70 18.97 -34.69
C GLN A 84 23.07 20.37 -35.22
N GLY A 85 24.06 20.40 -36.12
CA GLY A 85 24.16 21.27 -37.31
C GLY A 85 24.37 22.77 -37.09
N VAL A 86 25.58 23.28 -37.42
CA VAL A 86 25.95 23.93 -38.70
C VAL A 86 27.48 23.91 -38.80
#